data_AF-A0A4P7F7M4-F1
#
_entry.id   AF-A0A4P7F7M4-F1
#
_cell.length_a   1.000
_cell.length_b   1.000
_cell.length_c   1.000
_cell.angle_alpha   90.00
_cell.angle_beta   90.00
_cell.angle_gamma   90.00
#
_symmetry.space_group_name_H-M   'P 1'
#
loop_
_entity.id
_entity.type
_entity.pdbx_description
1 polymer ?
#
loop_
_entity_poly.entity_id
_entity_poly.type
_entity_poly.pdbx_seq_one_letter_code
_entity_poly.pdbx_strand_id
1 'polypeptide(L)'
;MSIILQMKKRRARFSATLAHGLGVETFEQLLKLYWADARDMADIFFDHLVAEDISRECFETEKNTAIETVRTVARNELNQLAPLLAAEKGDFDMIVAAIIDSAFERRLSERRHEAAAEDPLVV
;
A
#
# COMPACT_ATOMS: atom_id res chain seq x y z
N MET A 1 -15.26 0.86 -7.36
CA MET A 1 -15.42 -0.32 -6.47
C MET A 1 -15.26 0.16 -5.03
N SER A 2 -16.15 -0.17 -4.09
CA SER A 2 -16.07 0.38 -2.71
C SER A 2 -14.82 -0.10 -1.96
N ILE A 3 -14.20 0.79 -1.17
CA ILE A 3 -13.06 0.51 -0.29
C ILE A 3 -13.33 -0.71 0.61
N ILE A 4 -14.56 -0.85 1.11
CA ILE A 4 -14.97 -2.00 1.94
C ILE A 4 -14.85 -3.31 1.16
N LEU A 5 -15.21 -3.32 -0.12
CA LEU A 5 -15.11 -4.51 -0.97
C LEU A 5 -13.65 -4.86 -1.27
N GLN A 6 -12.78 -3.86 -1.45
CA GLN A 6 -11.34 -4.06 -1.62
C GLN A 6 -10.71 -4.63 -0.36
N MET A 7 -11.04 -4.09 0.82
CA MET A 7 -10.56 -4.61 2.10
C MET A 7 -11.01 -6.06 2.35
N LYS A 8 -12.25 -6.42 1.97
CA LYS A 8 -12.74 -7.80 2.04
C LYS A 8 -11.97 -8.74 1.10
N LYS A 9 -11.70 -8.32 -0.14
CA LYS A 9 -10.91 -9.10 -1.12
C LYS A 9 -9.47 -9.31 -0.65
N ARG A 10 -8.84 -8.25 -0.15
CA ARG A 10 -7.50 -8.27 0.46
C ARG A 10 -7.43 -9.28 1.60
N ARG A 11 -8.36 -9.21 2.55
CA ARG A 11 -8.43 -10.14 3.67
C ARG A 11 -8.58 -11.61 3.22
N ALA A 12 -9.39 -11.86 2.20
CA ALA A 12 -9.55 -13.21 1.63
C ALA A 12 -8.26 -13.73 0.98
N ARG A 13 -7.53 -12.88 0.23
CA ARG A 13 -6.23 -13.24 -0.36
C ARG A 13 -5.20 -13.53 0.73
N PHE A 14 -5.14 -12.69 1.77
CA PHE A 14 -4.28 -12.90 2.92
C PHE A 14 -4.55 -14.24 3.60
N SER A 15 -5.82 -14.56 3.92
CA SER A 15 -6.19 -15.84 4.52
C SER A 15 -5.86 -17.04 3.61
N ALA A 16 -6.01 -16.91 2.28
CA ALA A 16 -5.66 -17.96 1.33
C ALA A 16 -4.15 -18.25 1.32
N THR A 17 -3.31 -17.21 1.32
CA THR A 17 -1.85 -17.35 1.40
C THR A 17 -1.42 -18.10 2.66
N LEU A 18 -2.10 -17.87 3.79
CA LEU A 18 -1.79 -18.55 5.06
C LEU A 18 -2.24 -19.99 5.16
N ALA A 19 -3.23 -20.41 4.38
CA ALA A 19 -3.70 -21.79 4.37
C ALA A 19 -2.60 -22.79 3.95
N HIS A 20 -1.53 -22.30 3.31
CA HIS A 20 -0.40 -23.09 2.84
C HIS A 20 0.73 -23.29 3.87
N GLY A 21 0.58 -22.77 5.09
CA GLY A 21 1.60 -22.85 6.15
C GLY A 21 2.63 -21.72 6.09
N LEU A 22 3.43 -21.54 7.14
CA LEU A 22 4.43 -20.47 7.23
C LEU A 22 5.82 -20.99 6.83
N GLY A 23 6.23 -20.68 5.60
CA GLY A 23 7.57 -20.92 5.07
C GLY A 23 8.06 -19.73 4.25
N VAL A 24 9.29 -19.79 3.74
CA VAL A 24 9.92 -18.70 2.94
C VAL A 24 9.06 -18.32 1.73
N GLU A 25 8.47 -19.31 1.04
CA GLU A 25 7.58 -19.06 -0.10
C GLU A 25 6.31 -18.30 0.30
N THR A 26 5.73 -18.62 1.46
CA THR A 26 4.57 -17.91 2.02
C THR A 26 4.92 -16.47 2.36
N PHE A 27 6.12 -16.23 2.89
CA PHE A 27 6.60 -14.89 3.22
C PHE A 27 6.75 -14.02 1.97
N GLU A 28 7.39 -14.54 0.91
CA GLU A 28 7.45 -13.82 -0.37
C GLU A 28 6.07 -13.56 -0.98
N GLN A 29 5.14 -14.52 -0.89
CA GLN A 29 3.77 -14.34 -1.38
C GLN A 29 3.02 -13.26 -0.59
N LEU A 30 3.24 -13.16 0.73
CA LEU A 30 2.69 -12.08 1.54
C LEU A 30 3.28 -10.72 1.16
N LEU A 31 4.60 -10.63 0.94
CA LEU A 31 5.21 -9.37 0.48
C LEU A 31 4.68 -8.93 -0.89
N LYS A 32 4.52 -9.87 -1.84
CA LYS A 32 3.91 -9.61 -3.14
C LYS A 32 2.45 -9.15 -3.02
N LEU A 33 1.69 -9.75 -2.09
CA LEU A 33 0.32 -9.33 -1.79
C LEU A 33 0.29 -7.90 -1.24
N TYR A 34 1.13 -7.57 -0.26
CA TYR A 34 1.21 -6.23 0.30
C TYR A 34 1.62 -5.18 -0.73
N TRP A 35 2.56 -5.49 -1.63
CA TRP A 35 2.91 -4.61 -2.74
C TRP A 35 1.72 -4.37 -3.68
N ALA A 36 1.02 -5.42 -4.10
CA ALA A 36 -0.12 -5.30 -4.99
C ALA A 36 -1.24 -4.45 -4.36
N ASP A 37 -1.57 -4.71 -3.09
CA ASP A 37 -2.62 -3.97 -2.39
C ASP A 37 -2.22 -2.50 -2.11
N ALA A 38 -0.95 -2.24 -1.80
CA ALA A 38 -0.44 -0.88 -1.63
C ALA A 38 -0.48 -0.09 -2.94
N ARG A 39 -0.13 -0.74 -4.06
CA ARG A 39 -0.23 -0.15 -5.40
C ARG A 39 -1.68 0.18 -5.77
N ASP A 40 -2.61 -0.78 -5.60
CA ASP A 40 -4.03 -0.56 -5.88
C ASP A 40 -4.57 0.65 -5.08
N MET A 41 -4.16 0.78 -3.81
CA MET A 41 -4.56 1.91 -2.97
C MET A 41 -3.91 3.23 -3.38
N ALA A 42 -2.63 3.21 -3.77
CA ALA A 42 -1.96 4.38 -4.31
C ALA A 42 -2.66 4.85 -5.60
N ASP A 43 -2.96 3.94 -6.53
CA ASP A 43 -3.68 4.28 -7.76
C ASP A 43 -5.03 4.94 -7.47
N ILE A 44 -5.83 4.38 -6.55
CA ILE A 44 -7.12 4.98 -6.15
C ILE A 44 -6.94 6.37 -5.54
N PHE A 45 -5.99 6.52 -4.63
CA PHE A 45 -5.70 7.79 -3.95
C PHE A 45 -5.34 8.88 -4.98
N PHE A 46 -4.35 8.59 -5.83
CA PHE A 46 -3.89 9.53 -6.85
C PHE A 46 -4.95 9.81 -7.92
N ASP A 47 -5.75 8.81 -8.31
CA ASP A 47 -6.82 9.01 -9.28
C ASP A 47 -7.98 9.86 -8.72
N HIS A 48 -8.23 9.82 -7.40
CA HIS A 48 -9.23 10.69 -6.76
C HIS A 48 -8.72 12.11 -6.57
N LEU A 49 -7.44 12.27 -6.22
CA LEU A 49 -6.84 13.58 -5.98
C LEU A 49 -6.51 14.39 -7.23
N VAL A 50 -6.29 13.73 -8.37
CA VAL A 50 -6.15 14.41 -9.67
C VAL A 50 -7.42 15.20 -10.05
N ALA A 51 -8.57 14.91 -9.42
CA ALA A 51 -9.81 15.63 -9.66
C ALA A 51 -9.97 16.93 -8.83
N GLU A 52 -9.15 17.15 -7.80
CA GLU A 52 -9.34 18.24 -6.85
C GLU A 52 -8.11 19.16 -6.81
N ASP A 53 -8.31 20.45 -7.07
CA ASP A 53 -7.26 21.48 -7.03
C ASP A 53 -6.93 21.83 -5.56
N ILE A 54 -6.24 20.91 -4.89
CA ILE A 54 -5.93 21.01 -3.46
C ILE A 54 -4.53 21.57 -3.20
N SER A 55 -4.35 22.21 -2.03
CA SER A 55 -3.06 22.73 -1.62
C SER A 55 -2.06 21.59 -1.35
N ARG A 56 -0.75 21.88 -1.53
CA ARG A 56 0.33 20.92 -1.24
C ARG A 56 0.29 20.36 0.19
N GLU A 57 -0.08 21.20 1.17
CA GLU A 57 -0.19 20.79 2.57
C GLU A 57 -1.35 19.81 2.79
N CYS A 58 -2.51 20.06 2.18
CA CYS A 58 -3.64 19.14 2.21
C CYS A 58 -3.28 17.81 1.54
N PHE A 59 -2.59 17.88 0.39
CA PHE A 59 -2.15 16.71 -0.35
C PHE A 59 -1.26 15.80 0.47
N GLU A 60 -0.21 16.33 1.10
CA GLU A 60 0.70 15.53 1.94
C GLU A 60 -0.02 14.95 3.17
N THR A 61 -0.96 15.71 3.75
CA THR A 61 -1.76 15.24 4.90
C THR A 61 -2.66 14.07 4.51
N GLU A 62 -3.37 14.17 3.39
CA GLU A 62 -4.22 13.09 2.89
C GLU A 62 -3.40 11.87 2.47
N LYS A 63 -2.23 12.09 1.83
CA LYS A 63 -1.30 11.02 1.44
C LYS A 63 -0.84 10.23 2.66
N ASN A 64 -0.40 10.94 3.70
CA ASN A 64 0.04 10.32 4.95
C ASN A 64 -1.11 9.57 5.64
N THR A 65 -2.32 10.13 5.62
CA THR A 65 -3.52 9.47 6.17
C THR A 65 -3.86 8.18 5.41
N ALA A 66 -3.76 8.19 4.08
CA ALA A 66 -4.00 7.01 3.25
C ALA A 66 -2.94 5.93 3.53
N ILE A 67 -1.66 6.30 3.57
CA ILE A 67 -0.54 5.40 3.92
C ILE A 67 -0.76 4.78 5.31
N GLU A 68 -1.09 5.59 6.32
CA GLU A 68 -1.30 5.11 7.69
C GLU A 68 -2.51 4.17 7.80
N THR A 69 -3.57 4.42 7.02
CA THR A 69 -4.72 3.52 6.92
C THR A 69 -4.30 2.14 6.39
N VAL A 70 -3.54 2.10 5.29
CA VAL A 70 -3.06 0.85 4.69
C VAL A 70 -2.12 0.10 5.64
N ARG A 71 -1.23 0.81 6.33
CA ARG A 71 -0.32 0.26 7.34
C ARG A 71 -1.08 -0.32 8.52
N THR A 72 -2.11 0.36 9.02
CA THR A 72 -2.94 -0.12 10.14
C THR A 72 -3.64 -1.42 9.78
N VAL A 73 -4.20 -1.52 8.57
CA VAL A 73 -4.82 -2.76 8.07
C VAL A 73 -3.76 -3.87 7.97
N ALA A 74 -2.59 -3.58 7.41
CA ALA A 74 -1.52 -4.55 7.28
C ALA A 74 -1.08 -5.08 8.66
N ARG A 75 -0.83 -4.20 9.61
CA ARG A 75 -0.47 -4.56 10.99
C ARG A 75 -1.52 -5.43 11.68
N ASN A 76 -2.80 -5.14 11.45
CA ASN A 76 -3.90 -5.97 11.97
C ASN A 76 -3.93 -7.37 11.34
N GLU A 77 -3.57 -7.50 10.07
CA GLU A 77 -3.40 -8.79 9.39
C GLU A 77 -2.18 -9.54 9.96
N LEU A 78 -1.04 -8.86 10.15
CA LEU A 78 0.17 -9.43 10.76
C LEU A 78 -0.09 -9.96 12.18
N ASN A 79 -0.87 -9.23 12.97
CA ASN A 79 -1.24 -9.65 14.31
C ASN A 79 -2.10 -10.91 14.34
N GLN A 80 -2.79 -11.25 13.24
CA GLN A 80 -3.54 -12.51 13.09
C GLN A 80 -2.63 -13.70 12.73
N LEU A 81 -1.35 -13.48 12.43
CA LEU A 81 -0.36 -14.54 12.21
C LEU A 81 0.06 -15.15 13.56
N ALA A 82 -0.46 -16.35 13.82
CA ALA A 82 -0.43 -16.97 15.14
C ALA A 82 0.88 -17.68 15.58
N PRO A 83 2.02 -17.64 14.85
CA PRO A 83 3.27 -18.07 15.50
C PRO A 83 4.52 -17.24 15.20
N LEU A 84 4.43 -16.02 14.65
CA LEU A 84 5.63 -15.17 14.53
C LEU A 84 6.05 -14.65 15.92
N LEU A 85 7.34 -14.77 16.25
CA LEU A 85 7.93 -14.16 17.43
C LEU A 85 7.79 -12.64 17.34
N ALA A 86 7.74 -11.95 18.49
CA ALA A 86 7.54 -10.50 18.52
C ALA A 86 8.59 -9.72 17.70
N ALA A 87 9.84 -10.20 17.67
CA ALA A 87 10.92 -9.63 16.86
C ALA A 87 10.65 -9.79 15.36
N GLU A 88 10.25 -10.99 14.91
CA GLU A 88 9.93 -11.27 13.50
C GLU A 88 8.71 -10.47 13.04
N LYS A 89 7.73 -10.25 13.93
CA LYS A 89 6.59 -9.35 13.66
C LYS A 89 7.04 -7.91 13.49
N GLY A 90 7.99 -7.44 14.30
CA GLY A 90 8.56 -6.08 14.18
C GLY A 90 9.30 -5.88 12.87
N ASP A 91 10.19 -6.81 12.52
CA ASP A 91 10.93 -6.77 11.24
C ASP A 91 9.96 -6.82 10.05
N PHE A 92 8.93 -7.67 10.12
CA PHE A 92 7.96 -7.78 9.06
C PHE A 92 7.06 -6.55 8.93
N ASP A 93 6.62 -5.95 10.05
CA ASP A 93 5.89 -4.67 10.04
C ASP A 93 6.72 -3.57 9.39
N MET A 94 8.03 -3.50 9.68
CA MET A 94 8.95 -2.55 9.07
C MET A 94 9.10 -2.76 7.55
N ILE A 95 9.25 -4.01 7.11
CA ILE A 95 9.34 -4.34 5.67
C ILE A 95 8.03 -3.97 4.96
N VAL A 96 6.88 -4.32 5.54
CA VAL A 96 5.58 -4.02 4.96
C VAL A 96 5.31 -2.51 4.93
N ALA A 97 5.70 -1.77 5.96
CA ALA A 97 5.63 -0.31 5.95
C ALA A 97 6.48 0.30 4.83
N ALA A 98 7.70 -0.19 4.63
CA ALA A 98 8.58 0.28 3.53
C ALA A 98 8.01 -0.06 2.15
N ILE A 99 7.36 -1.22 1.98
CA ILE A 99 6.65 -1.61 0.74
C ILE A 99 5.52 -0.63 0.45
N ILE A 100 4.71 -0.30 1.46
CA ILE A 100 3.59 0.62 1.31
C ILE A 100 4.09 2.01 0.90
N ASP A 101 5.09 2.54 1.60
CA ASP A 101 5.68 3.85 1.26
C ASP A 101 6.24 3.86 -0.17
N SER A 102 6.96 2.79 -0.53
CA SER A 102 7.55 2.65 -1.85
C SER A 102 6.50 2.62 -2.96
N ALA A 103 5.33 2.03 -2.73
CA ALA A 103 4.23 2.03 -3.69
C ALA A 103 3.67 3.43 -3.93
N PHE A 104 3.47 4.20 -2.85
CA PHE A 104 2.98 5.59 -2.93
C PHE A 104 4.00 6.53 -3.57
N GLU A 105 5.28 6.46 -3.17
CA GLU A 105 6.35 7.28 -3.76
C GLU A 105 6.59 6.93 -5.24
N ARG A 106 6.50 5.64 -5.59
CA ARG A 106 6.56 5.23 -7.00
C ARG A 106 5.44 5.86 -7.81
N ARG A 107 4.19 5.79 -7.33
CA ARG A 107 3.06 6.34 -8.06
C ARG A 107 3.13 7.87 -8.16
N LEU A 108 3.59 8.55 -7.10
CA LEU A 108 3.86 9.99 -7.12
C LEU A 108 4.90 10.36 -8.17
N SER A 109 5.98 9.58 -8.27
CA SER A 109 7.02 9.78 -9.28
C SER A 109 6.48 9.59 -10.69
N GLU A 110 5.70 8.52 -10.93
CA GLU A 110 5.06 8.26 -12.23
C GLU A 110 4.15 9.43 -12.64
N ARG A 111 3.33 9.95 -11.72
CA ARG A 111 2.48 11.13 -11.97
C ARG A 111 3.28 12.39 -12.30
N ARG A 112 4.38 12.65 -11.58
CA ARG A 112 5.27 13.79 -11.89
C ARG A 112 5.89 13.67 -13.28
N HIS A 113 6.26 12.46 -13.69
CA HIS A 113 6.77 12.20 -15.03
C HIS A 113 5.70 12.34 -16.11
N GLU A 114 4.47 11.84 -15.88
CA GLU A 114 3.32 12.02 -16.78
C GLU A 114 3.03 13.51 -16.99
N ALA A 115 2.92 14.29 -15.91
CA ALA A 115 2.68 15.74 -15.97
C ALA A 115 3.80 16.49 -16.72
N ALA A 116 5.06 16.12 -16.50
CA ALA A 116 6.20 16.70 -17.22
C ALA A 116 6.25 16.31 -18.71
N ALA A 117 5.66 15.18 -19.10
CA ALA A 117 5.55 14.75 -20.48
C ALA A 117 4.37 15.40 -21.21
N GLU A 118 3.30 15.74 -20.49
CA GLU A 118 2.12 16.43 -21.03
C GLU A 118 2.34 17.94 -21.26
N ASP A 119 3.32 18.56 -20.58
CA ASP A 119 3.70 19.97 -20.81
C ASP A 119 5.15 20.15 -21.31
N PRO A 120 5.45 19.82 -22.57
CA PRO A 120 6.79 19.94 -23.14
C PRO A 120 7.19 21.37 -23.57
N LEU A 121 6.37 22.40 -23.29
CA LEU A 121 6.54 23.76 -23.83
C LEU A 121 6.58 24.86 -22.74
N VAL A 122 7.52 24.75 -21.80
CA VAL A 122 8.05 25.93 -21.09
C VAL A 122 9.58 25.84 -21.04
N VAL A 123 10.23 26.34 -22.10
CA VAL A 123 11.64 26.79 -22.12
C VAL A 123 11.64 28.25 -22.53
#